data_AF-A0A9F5N289-F1
#
_entry.id   AF-A0A9F5N289-F1
#
_cell.length_a   1.000
_cell.length_b   1.000
_cell.length_c   1.000
_cell.angle_alpha   90.00
_cell.angle_beta   90.00
_cell.angle_gamma   90.00
#
_symmetry.space_group_name_H-M   'P 1'
#
loop_
_entity.id
_entity.type
_entity.pdbx_description
1 polymer ?
#
loop_
_entity_poly.entity_id
_entity_poly.type
_entity_poly.pdbx_seq_one_letter_code
_entity_poly.pdbx_strand_id
1 'polypeptide(L)'
;MPRCLMDSAWSSDWGLTESSHPDAMSLSECYIAVKLADQPLAPKSILRLPESELGECPLGGCSISYLKQLITGKLQESVPDPEFIDLIYCGRKLRDEQTLEFYGIQSGSTIHVLRKSWPEPEQKPEPVDKVAAVREFRVLHTALHSSPVFRDSVFKMLGNKESLDQIIVATPGLSSDPIALGVLQDKDLFSVFADPAMLDT
;
A
#
# COMPACT_ATOMS: atom_id res chain seq x y z
N MET A 1 69.34 18.15 -46.47
CA MET A 1 67.98 17.65 -46.18
C MET A 1 68.05 16.91 -44.84
N PRO A 2 67.15 17.07 -43.84
CA PRO A 2 65.96 17.94 -43.76
C PRO A 2 65.86 18.83 -42.47
N ARG A 3 64.95 19.82 -42.59
CA ARG A 3 63.96 20.37 -41.62
C ARG A 3 64.34 20.93 -40.23
N CYS A 4 64.32 22.27 -40.18
CA CYS A 4 63.52 23.18 -39.33
C CYS A 4 63.10 22.75 -37.91
N LEU A 5 63.49 23.58 -36.93
CA LEU A 5 62.78 23.86 -35.68
C LEU A 5 62.79 25.40 -35.50
N MET A 6 61.60 26.01 -35.53
CA MET A 6 61.35 27.44 -35.42
C MET A 6 61.12 27.83 -33.95
N ASP A 7 61.89 28.82 -33.52
CA ASP A 7 61.53 30.06 -32.84
C ASP A 7 60.29 30.19 -31.93
N SER A 8 60.60 30.65 -30.70
CA SER A 8 60.19 31.95 -30.13
C SER A 8 58.71 32.34 -30.10
N ALA A 9 58.15 32.50 -28.89
CA ALA A 9 56.98 33.35 -28.65
C ALA A 9 57.04 34.03 -27.28
N TRP A 10 56.63 35.30 -27.26
CA TRP A 10 56.83 36.32 -26.23
C TRP A 10 55.76 36.36 -25.12
N SER A 11 56.14 36.98 -24.00
CA SER A 11 55.45 38.03 -23.21
C SER A 11 53.93 38.18 -23.31
N SER A 12 53.23 38.26 -22.17
CA SER A 12 52.74 39.54 -21.57
C SER A 12 51.61 39.33 -20.55
N ASP A 13 51.75 40.02 -19.42
CA ASP A 13 50.76 40.78 -18.64
C ASP A 13 49.25 40.57 -18.89
N TRP A 14 48.51 40.24 -17.82
CA TRP A 14 47.11 40.66 -17.62
C TRP A 14 46.81 40.76 -16.12
N GLY A 15 46.64 41.99 -15.63
CA GLY A 15 45.78 42.25 -14.47
C GLY A 15 44.30 42.02 -14.81
N LEU A 16 43.46 41.97 -13.76
CA LEU A 16 41.99 42.21 -13.67
C LEU A 16 41.43 41.27 -12.57
N THR A 17 41.07 41.77 -11.39
CA THR A 17 39.74 42.28 -10.96
C THR A 17 39.19 41.38 -9.84
N GLU A 18 38.76 42.04 -8.76
CA GLU A 18 37.85 41.54 -7.74
C GLU A 18 36.83 40.52 -8.27
N SER A 19 36.74 39.39 -7.59
CA SER A 19 35.46 38.71 -7.43
C SER A 19 35.34 38.27 -5.98
N SER A 20 34.84 39.20 -5.16
CA SER A 20 34.18 38.89 -3.90
C SER A 20 33.07 37.90 -4.21
N HIS A 21 33.35 36.61 -4.07
CA HIS A 21 32.30 35.59 -4.04
C HIS A 21 31.41 35.92 -2.85
N PRO A 22 30.10 36.18 -3.02
CA PRO A 22 29.21 36.08 -1.90
C PRO A 22 29.22 34.62 -1.48
N ASP A 23 29.68 34.39 -0.25
CA ASP A 23 29.52 33.13 0.47
C ASP A 23 28.08 32.68 0.26
N ALA A 24 27.88 31.64 -0.54
CA ALA A 24 26.58 31.03 -0.73
C ALA A 24 26.21 30.43 0.62
N MET A 25 25.47 31.21 1.41
CA MET A 25 24.88 30.79 2.67
C MET A 25 24.25 29.41 2.41
N SER A 26 24.81 28.38 3.03
CA SER A 26 24.27 27.03 2.98
C SER A 26 22.90 27.06 3.65
N LEU A 27 21.86 27.29 2.86
CA LEU A 27 20.47 27.18 3.29
C LEU A 27 20.22 25.71 3.63
N SER A 28 19.79 25.46 4.86
CA SER A 28 19.53 24.12 5.37
C SER A 28 18.40 23.47 4.57
N GLU A 29 18.75 22.60 3.63
CA GLU A 29 17.79 21.88 2.79
C GLU A 29 16.85 21.03 3.69
N CYS A 30 15.56 21.39 3.72
CA CYS A 30 14.58 20.69 4.54
C CYS A 30 14.01 19.48 3.79
N TYR A 31 14.16 18.28 4.35
CA TYR A 31 13.70 17.05 3.71
C TYR A 31 13.06 16.05 4.68
N ILE A 32 12.22 15.18 4.15
CA ILE A 32 11.60 14.05 4.86
C ILE A 32 11.90 12.77 4.09
N ALA A 33 12.32 11.73 4.80
CA ALA A 33 12.45 10.40 4.22
C ALA A 33 11.09 9.70 4.22
N VAL A 34 10.71 9.10 3.09
CA VAL A 34 9.44 8.43 2.88
C VAL A 34 9.71 6.96 2.62
N LYS A 35 8.99 6.07 3.30
CA LYS A 35 9.12 4.62 3.11
C LYS A 35 7.74 3.99 2.92
N LEU A 36 7.61 3.14 1.90
CA LEU A 36 6.37 2.38 1.70
C LEU A 36 6.32 1.23 2.71
N ALA A 37 5.22 1.10 3.44
CA ALA A 37 5.09 0.13 4.52
C ALA A 37 5.03 -1.32 4.02
N ASP A 38 4.52 -1.53 2.82
CA ASP A 38 4.42 -2.82 2.11
C ASP A 38 5.75 -3.28 1.48
N GLN A 39 6.73 -2.37 1.34
CA GLN A 39 8.05 -2.66 0.79
C GLN A 39 9.15 -2.33 1.80
N PRO A 40 9.29 -3.10 2.90
CA PRO A 40 10.23 -2.78 3.97
C PRO A 40 11.70 -2.87 3.57
N LEU A 41 12.02 -3.57 2.48
CA LEU A 41 13.38 -3.69 1.94
C LEU A 41 13.70 -2.63 0.88
N ALA A 42 12.70 -1.90 0.37
CA ALA A 42 12.92 -0.85 -0.61
C ALA A 42 13.68 0.34 0.00
N PRO A 43 14.49 1.05 -0.82
CA PRO A 43 15.17 2.26 -0.38
C PRO A 43 14.16 3.34 0.01
N LYS A 44 14.55 4.21 0.94
CA LYS A 44 13.74 5.37 1.33
C LYS A 44 13.81 6.44 0.24
N SER A 45 12.67 7.05 -0.06
CA SER A 45 12.56 8.18 -0.98
C SER A 45 12.72 9.50 -0.22
N ILE A 46 13.58 10.41 -0.68
CA ILE A 46 13.83 11.70 0.00
C ILE A 46 12.91 12.79 -0.55
N LEU A 47 11.84 13.14 0.14
CA LEU A 47 10.96 14.25 -0.23
C LEU A 47 11.56 15.58 0.26
N ARG A 48 11.89 16.49 -0.66
CA ARG A 48 12.31 17.85 -0.34
C ARG A 48 11.08 18.72 -0.20
N LEU A 49 11.02 19.53 0.86
CA LEU A 49 9.92 20.44 1.08
C LEU A 49 10.24 21.81 0.46
N PRO A 50 9.27 22.47 -0.19
CA PRO A 50 9.48 23.79 -0.78
C PRO A 50 9.83 24.80 0.32
N GLU A 51 10.83 25.63 0.04
CA GLU A 51 11.31 26.66 0.96
C GLU A 51 10.24 27.74 1.17
N SER A 52 10.18 28.29 2.39
CA SER A 52 9.48 29.54 2.64
C SER A 52 10.44 30.70 2.39
N GLU A 53 9.97 31.76 1.73
CA GLU A 53 10.71 33.00 1.41
C GLU A 53 11.39 33.67 2.62
N LEU A 54 11.05 33.26 3.86
CA LEU A 54 11.63 33.77 5.10
C LEU A 54 12.85 33.00 5.63
N GLY A 55 13.30 31.92 4.97
CA GLY A 55 14.46 31.13 5.43
C GLY A 55 14.22 30.32 6.71
N GLU A 56 12.98 30.29 7.20
CA GLU A 56 12.55 29.41 8.29
C GLU A 56 12.20 28.01 7.75
N CYS A 57 12.52 26.97 8.52
CA CYS A 57 12.17 25.59 8.12
C CYS A 57 10.65 25.49 7.90
N PRO A 58 10.18 25.08 6.70
CA PRO A 58 8.75 25.10 6.33
C PRO A 58 7.90 24.08 7.12
N LEU A 59 8.51 23.32 8.03
CA LEU A 59 7.89 22.26 8.82
C LEU A 59 6.90 22.79 9.86
N GLY A 60 7.10 24.00 10.40
CA GLY A 60 6.23 24.56 11.45
C GLY A 60 4.76 24.66 11.04
N GLY A 61 4.52 25.12 9.81
CA GLY A 61 3.16 25.32 9.27
C GLY A 61 2.65 24.21 8.35
N CYS A 62 3.48 23.23 7.99
CA CYS A 62 3.10 22.22 7.00
C CYS A 62 2.06 21.25 7.59
N SER A 63 0.88 21.19 6.98
CA SER A 63 -0.18 20.25 7.36
C SER A 63 0.10 18.84 6.83
N ILE A 64 -0.40 17.83 7.54
CA ILE A 64 -0.32 16.44 7.10
C ILE A 64 -1.04 16.24 5.76
N SER A 65 -2.17 16.92 5.54
CA SER A 65 -2.87 16.90 4.26
C SER A 65 -1.97 17.38 3.11
N TYR A 66 -1.24 18.48 3.30
CA TYR A 66 -0.33 19.00 2.28
C TYR A 66 0.85 18.06 2.06
N LEU A 67 1.40 17.49 3.14
CA LEU A 67 2.46 16.48 3.04
C LEU A 67 2.00 15.24 2.24
N LYS A 68 0.76 14.75 2.47
CA LYS A 68 0.20 13.64 1.69
C LYS A 68 0.21 13.94 0.20
N GLN A 69 -0.27 15.13 -0.19
CA GLN A 69 -0.29 15.55 -1.59
C GLN A 69 1.11 15.62 -2.20
N LEU A 70 2.09 16.14 -1.46
CA LEU A 70 3.49 16.16 -1.91
C LEU A 70 4.07 14.76 -2.10
N ILE A 71 3.78 13.83 -1.18
CA ILE A 71 4.23 12.44 -1.27
C ILE A 71 3.63 11.75 -2.48
N THR A 72 2.31 11.88 -2.70
CA THR A 72 1.63 11.25 -3.84
C THR A 72 2.06 11.85 -5.16
N GLY A 73 2.29 13.17 -5.22
CA GLY A 73 2.83 13.83 -6.40
C GLY A 73 4.24 13.35 -6.74
N LYS A 74 5.08 13.10 -5.72
CA LYS A 74 6.45 12.63 -5.94
C LYS A 74 6.53 11.14 -6.26
N LEU A 75 5.65 10.32 -5.69
CA LEU A 75 5.65 8.86 -5.81
C LEU A 75 4.43 8.34 -6.58
N GLN A 76 4.01 9.06 -7.61
CA GLN A 76 2.78 8.77 -8.35
C GLN A 76 2.75 7.35 -8.96
N GLU A 77 3.91 6.80 -9.34
CA GLU A 77 4.01 5.44 -9.89
C GLU A 77 3.90 4.35 -8.81
N SER A 78 4.09 4.70 -7.53
CA SER A 78 4.17 3.73 -6.42
C SER A 78 3.07 3.89 -5.37
N VAL A 79 2.34 5.01 -5.38
CA VAL A 79 1.39 5.40 -4.34
C VAL A 79 0.08 5.88 -4.97
N PRO A 80 -1.09 5.39 -4.53
CA PRO A 80 -2.39 5.84 -5.03
C PRO A 80 -2.74 7.27 -4.57
N ASP A 81 -3.93 7.76 -4.93
CA ASP A 81 -4.41 9.08 -4.53
C ASP A 81 -4.30 9.34 -3.03
N PRO A 82 -4.11 10.62 -2.60
CA PRO A 82 -3.86 10.98 -1.21
C PRO A 82 -4.98 10.54 -0.25
N GLU A 83 -6.20 10.35 -0.75
CA GLU A 83 -7.33 9.82 0.02
C GLU A 83 -7.19 8.32 0.35
N PHE A 84 -6.47 7.55 -0.47
CA PHE A 84 -6.25 6.11 -0.31
C PHE A 84 -4.94 5.79 0.41
N ILE A 85 -4.33 6.77 1.09
CA ILE A 85 -3.14 6.54 1.92
C ILE A 85 -3.31 7.11 3.33
N ASP A 86 -2.61 6.45 4.26
CA ASP A 86 -2.38 6.93 5.60
C ASP A 86 -0.87 7.14 5.80
N LEU A 87 -0.52 8.24 6.47
CA LEU A 87 0.85 8.50 6.89
C LEU A 87 1.03 8.04 8.33
N ILE A 88 2.11 7.32 8.60
CA ILE A 88 2.45 6.77 9.91
C ILE A 88 3.82 7.32 10.35
N TYR A 89 3.88 7.88 11.55
CA TYR A 89 5.12 8.33 12.20
C TYR A 89 5.17 7.84 13.64
N CYS A 90 6.31 7.28 14.06
CA CYS A 90 6.48 6.68 15.39
C CYS A 90 5.34 5.70 15.79
N GLY A 91 4.83 4.93 14.83
CA GLY A 91 3.73 3.97 15.04
C GLY A 91 2.34 4.60 15.17
N ARG A 92 2.20 5.92 14.97
CA ARG A 92 0.92 6.64 15.06
C ARG A 92 0.47 7.10 13.68
N LYS A 93 -0.81 6.89 13.37
CA LYS A 93 -1.45 7.47 12.18
C LYS A 93 -1.55 8.99 12.34
N LEU A 94 -1.09 9.71 11.32
CA LEU A 94 -1.14 11.16 11.27
C LEU A 94 -2.53 11.62 10.78
N ARG A 95 -3.07 12.64 11.45
CA ARG A 95 -4.35 13.29 11.11
C ARG A 95 -4.11 14.47 10.17
N ASP A 96 -4.98 14.62 9.17
CA ASP A 96 -4.81 15.55 8.05
C ASP A 96 -4.90 17.02 8.47
N GLU A 97 -5.68 17.32 9.50
CA GLU A 97 -5.91 18.66 10.05
C GLU A 97 -4.74 19.16 10.92
N GLN A 98 -3.76 18.29 11.18
CA GLN A 98 -2.67 18.57 12.10
C GLN A 98 -1.38 18.92 11.34
N THR A 99 -0.42 19.54 12.02
CA THR A 99 0.87 19.95 11.46
C THR A 99 1.98 18.96 11.75
N LEU A 100 3.08 19.04 11.01
CA LEU A 100 4.31 18.28 11.28
C LEU A 100 4.87 18.60 12.66
N GLU A 101 4.86 19.87 13.06
CA GLU A 101 5.33 20.32 14.37
C GLU A 101 4.57 19.69 15.54
N PHE A 102 3.25 19.53 15.44
CA PHE A 102 2.45 18.88 16.49
C PHE A 102 2.89 17.44 16.77
N TYR A 103 3.32 16.71 15.73
CA TYR A 103 3.86 15.36 15.87
C TYR A 103 5.37 15.35 16.17
N GLY A 104 6.01 16.52 16.27
CA GLY A 104 7.45 16.66 16.47
C GLY A 104 8.27 16.20 15.26
N ILE A 105 7.70 16.23 14.05
CA ILE A 105 8.37 15.78 12.83
C ILE A 105 9.35 16.86 12.38
N GLN A 106 10.63 16.50 12.33
CA GLN A 106 11.75 17.37 11.92
C GLN A 106 12.36 16.93 10.59
N SER A 107 13.21 17.79 10.01
CA SER A 107 14.01 17.44 8.83
C SER A 107 14.81 16.16 9.08
N GLY A 108 14.86 15.26 8.10
CA GLY A 108 15.48 13.94 8.23
C GLY A 108 14.59 12.84 8.85
N SER A 109 13.41 13.19 9.36
CA SER A 109 12.46 12.20 9.89
C SER A 109 12.01 11.21 8.81
N THR A 110 11.72 9.96 9.20
CA THR A 110 11.15 8.95 8.30
C THR A 110 9.65 8.79 8.55
N ILE A 111 8.86 8.98 7.51
CA ILE A 111 7.40 8.75 7.50
C ILE A 111 7.11 7.50 6.67
N HIS A 112 6.26 6.63 7.22
CA HIS A 112 5.79 5.44 6.53
C HIS A 112 4.47 5.72 5.83
N VAL A 113 4.39 5.35 4.55
CA VAL A 113 3.17 5.42 3.75
C VAL A 113 2.50 4.07 3.80
N LEU A 114 1.29 4.04 4.35
CA LEU A 114 0.43 2.87 4.33
C LEU A 114 -0.64 3.10 3.28
N ARG A 115 -0.67 2.25 2.24
CA ARG A 115 -1.79 2.22 1.32
C ARG A 115 -2.99 1.72 2.12
N LYS A 116 -4.05 2.52 2.22
CA LYS A 116 -5.35 1.98 2.63
C LYS A 116 -5.60 0.86 1.63
N SER A 117 -5.85 -0.34 2.12
CA SER A 117 -6.26 -1.45 1.26
C SER A 117 -7.28 -0.87 0.30
N TRP A 118 -6.90 -0.81 -0.98
CA TRP A 118 -7.77 -0.44 -2.07
C TRP A 118 -9.12 -1.07 -1.78
N PRO A 119 -10.27 -0.39 -2.00
CA PRO A 119 -11.52 -1.12 -1.90
C PRO A 119 -11.36 -2.29 -2.86
N GLU A 120 -11.23 -3.50 -2.31
CA GLU A 120 -11.40 -4.72 -3.06
C GLU A 120 -12.71 -4.46 -3.79
N PRO A 121 -12.72 -4.42 -5.14
CA PRO A 121 -13.92 -4.05 -5.88
C PRO A 121 -15.05 -4.81 -5.24
N GLU A 122 -16.10 -4.12 -4.75
CA GLU A 122 -17.26 -4.78 -4.16
C GLU A 122 -17.59 -5.91 -5.12
N GLN A 123 -17.29 -7.14 -4.71
CA GLN A 123 -17.62 -8.32 -5.50
C GLN A 123 -19.13 -8.34 -5.40
N LYS A 124 -19.80 -7.62 -6.29
CA LYS A 124 -21.24 -7.74 -6.47
C LYS A 124 -21.41 -9.22 -6.72
N PRO A 125 -22.05 -9.97 -5.79
CA PRO A 125 -22.19 -11.39 -5.96
C PRO A 125 -22.79 -11.60 -7.34
N GLU A 126 -22.16 -12.45 -8.15
CA GLU A 126 -22.74 -12.81 -9.43
C GLU A 126 -24.21 -13.19 -9.18
N PRO A 127 -25.15 -12.77 -10.03
CA PRO A 127 -26.55 -13.08 -9.84
C PRO A 127 -26.71 -14.59 -9.69
N VAL A 128 -26.97 -15.04 -8.47
CA VAL A 128 -27.17 -16.46 -8.19
C VAL A 128 -28.53 -16.82 -8.77
N ASP A 129 -28.56 -17.77 -9.70
CA ASP A 129 -29.80 -18.43 -10.07
C ASP A 129 -30.30 -19.19 -8.83
N LYS A 130 -31.24 -18.57 -8.12
CA LYS A 130 -31.79 -19.10 -6.88
C LYS A 130 -32.42 -20.47 -7.08
N VAL A 131 -33.01 -20.73 -8.24
CA VAL A 131 -33.66 -22.02 -8.53
C VAL A 131 -32.60 -23.11 -8.71
N ALA A 132 -31.53 -22.81 -9.47
CA ALA A 132 -30.41 -23.73 -9.62
C ALA A 132 -29.71 -23.97 -8.28
N ALA A 133 -29.44 -22.92 -7.50
CA ALA A 133 -28.78 -23.03 -6.20
C ALA A 133 -29.58 -23.88 -5.21
N VAL A 134 -30.90 -23.65 -5.08
CA VAL A 134 -31.78 -24.46 -4.22
C VAL A 134 -31.79 -25.93 -4.66
N ARG A 135 -31.77 -26.18 -5.98
CA ARG A 135 -31.70 -27.55 -6.52
C ARG A 135 -30.40 -28.24 -6.13
N GLU A 136 -29.25 -27.60 -6.38
CA GLU A 136 -27.94 -28.16 -6.05
C GLU A 136 -27.80 -28.39 -4.54
N PHE A 137 -28.30 -27.45 -3.75
CA PHE A 137 -28.27 -27.58 -2.29
C PHE A 137 -29.11 -28.74 -1.78
N ARG A 138 -30.32 -28.93 -2.33
CA ARG A 138 -31.19 -30.07 -1.97
C ARG A 138 -30.54 -31.41 -2.33
N VAL A 139 -29.85 -31.47 -3.47
CA VAL A 139 -29.10 -32.66 -3.89
C VAL A 139 -27.98 -32.94 -2.91
N LEU A 140 -27.17 -31.93 -2.58
CA LEU A 140 -26.08 -32.03 -1.62
C LEU A 140 -26.58 -32.46 -0.24
N HIS A 141 -27.60 -31.80 0.30
CA HIS A 141 -28.24 -32.15 1.56
C HIS A 141 -28.72 -33.61 1.59
N THR A 142 -29.39 -34.05 0.52
CA THR A 142 -29.86 -35.44 0.41
C THR A 142 -28.70 -36.43 0.37
N ALA A 143 -27.61 -36.12 -0.34
CA ALA A 143 -26.42 -36.96 -0.40
C ALA A 143 -25.73 -37.09 0.97
N LEU A 144 -25.66 -35.99 1.73
CA LEU A 144 -25.08 -35.96 3.07
C LEU A 144 -25.91 -36.74 4.10
N HIS A 145 -27.24 -36.72 3.97
CA HIS A 145 -28.14 -37.45 4.89
C HIS A 145 -28.33 -38.93 4.51
N SER A 146 -28.30 -39.25 3.22
CA SER A 146 -28.49 -40.62 2.75
C SER A 146 -27.28 -41.52 2.95
N SER A 147 -26.06 -40.96 3.00
CA SER A 147 -24.83 -41.73 3.14
C SER A 147 -23.89 -41.15 4.21
N PRO A 148 -23.75 -41.80 5.38
CA PRO A 148 -22.82 -41.35 6.42
C PRO A 148 -21.36 -41.40 5.94
N VAL A 149 -21.01 -42.37 5.08
CA VAL A 149 -19.66 -42.52 4.51
C VAL A 149 -19.33 -41.37 3.56
N PHE A 150 -20.26 -40.96 2.72
CA PHE A 150 -20.09 -39.79 1.85
C PHE A 150 -19.95 -38.52 2.68
N ARG A 151 -20.83 -38.32 3.66
CA ARG A 151 -20.79 -37.18 4.59
C ARG A 151 -19.43 -37.06 5.28
N ASP A 152 -18.92 -38.13 5.87
CA ASP A 152 -17.64 -38.09 6.57
C ASP A 152 -16.46 -37.85 5.60
N SER A 153 -16.57 -38.33 4.36
CA SER A 153 -15.58 -38.04 3.30
C SER A 153 -15.58 -36.57 2.89
N VAL A 154 -16.75 -35.94 2.77
CA VAL A 154 -16.90 -34.50 2.49
C VAL A 154 -16.30 -33.68 3.64
N PHE A 155 -16.62 -34.00 4.90
CA PHE A 155 -16.03 -33.27 6.03
C PHE A 155 -14.52 -33.46 6.14
N LYS A 156 -14.00 -34.64 5.81
CA LYS A 156 -12.56 -34.88 5.75
C LYS A 156 -11.89 -34.03 4.66
N MET A 157 -12.56 -33.85 3.52
CA MET A 157 -12.10 -32.97 2.44
C MET A 157 -12.16 -31.50 2.88
N LEU A 158 -13.27 -31.03 3.46
CA LEU A 158 -13.41 -29.63 3.91
C LEU A 158 -12.47 -29.28 5.08
N GLY A 159 -12.15 -30.24 5.94
CA GLY A 159 -11.14 -30.08 7.00
C GLY A 159 -9.69 -30.19 6.52
N ASN A 160 -9.45 -30.63 5.28
CA ASN A 160 -8.12 -30.67 4.71
C ASN A 160 -7.74 -29.30 4.16
N LYS A 161 -6.65 -28.73 4.68
CA LYS A 161 -6.18 -27.40 4.30
C LYS A 161 -5.92 -27.24 2.80
N GLU A 162 -5.27 -28.22 2.16
CA GLU A 162 -4.97 -28.15 0.73
C GLU A 162 -6.25 -28.19 -0.12
N SER A 163 -7.21 -29.06 0.24
CA SER A 163 -8.51 -29.12 -0.44
C SER A 163 -9.32 -27.83 -0.25
N LEU A 164 -9.30 -27.25 0.96
CA LEU A 164 -9.99 -26.00 1.25
C LEU A 164 -9.32 -24.81 0.53
N ASP A 165 -7.99 -24.77 0.47
CA ASP A 165 -7.24 -23.77 -0.30
C ASP A 165 -7.58 -23.86 -1.79
N GLN A 166 -7.73 -25.06 -2.35
CA GLN A 166 -8.19 -25.25 -3.74
C GLN A 166 -9.62 -24.71 -3.97
N ILE A 167 -10.53 -24.91 -3.01
CA ILE A 167 -11.89 -24.35 -3.07
C ILE A 167 -11.84 -22.82 -3.01
N ILE A 168 -11.01 -22.24 -2.14
CA ILE A 168 -10.84 -20.79 -2.04
C ILE A 168 -10.26 -20.22 -3.34
N VAL A 169 -9.31 -20.89 -3.98
CA VAL A 169 -8.76 -20.46 -5.28
C VAL A 169 -9.85 -20.49 -6.37
N ALA A 170 -10.71 -21.51 -6.36
CA ALA A 170 -11.83 -21.61 -7.30
C ALA A 170 -12.97 -20.62 -6.99
N THR A 171 -13.07 -20.13 -5.75
CA THR A 171 -14.10 -19.19 -5.30
C THR A 171 -13.47 -18.11 -4.39
N PRO A 172 -12.77 -17.12 -4.97
CA PRO A 172 -11.97 -16.16 -4.20
C PRO A 172 -12.77 -15.37 -3.16
N GLY A 173 -14.06 -15.09 -3.43
CA GLY A 173 -14.96 -14.43 -2.49
C GLY A 173 -15.11 -15.16 -1.15
N LEU A 174 -14.88 -16.47 -1.11
CA LEU A 174 -14.90 -17.27 0.11
C LEU A 174 -13.79 -16.87 1.09
N SER A 175 -12.62 -16.43 0.59
CA SER A 175 -11.51 -15.99 1.46
C SER A 175 -11.83 -14.73 2.27
N SER A 176 -12.76 -13.91 1.78
CA SER A 176 -13.18 -12.66 2.41
C SER A 176 -14.41 -12.85 3.32
N ASP A 177 -14.99 -14.05 3.38
CA ASP A 177 -16.15 -14.39 4.20
C ASP A 177 -15.76 -15.38 5.31
N PRO A 178 -15.33 -14.89 6.50
CA PRO A 178 -14.97 -15.76 7.61
C PRO A 178 -16.16 -16.55 8.17
N ILE A 179 -17.40 -16.08 7.95
CA ILE A 179 -18.61 -16.77 8.41
C ILE A 179 -18.81 -18.01 7.54
N ALA A 180 -18.78 -17.86 6.21
CA ALA A 180 -18.91 -18.99 5.29
C ALA A 180 -17.81 -20.04 5.50
N LEU A 181 -16.55 -19.62 5.71
CA LEU A 181 -15.46 -20.55 6.04
C LEU A 181 -15.70 -21.30 7.35
N GLY A 182 -16.20 -20.62 8.38
CA GLY A 182 -16.59 -21.25 9.65
C GLY A 182 -17.68 -22.31 9.45
N VAL A 183 -18.70 -22.01 8.64
CA VAL A 183 -19.76 -22.98 8.29
C VAL A 183 -19.20 -24.21 7.57
N LEU A 184 -18.25 -24.04 6.64
CA LEU A 184 -17.67 -25.17 5.90
C LEU A 184 -16.78 -26.07 6.78
N GLN A 185 -16.12 -25.51 7.79
CA GLN A 185 -15.16 -26.24 8.64
C GLN A 185 -15.82 -26.87 9.87
N ASP A 186 -16.93 -26.31 10.35
CA ASP A 186 -17.66 -26.83 11.51
C ASP A 186 -18.75 -27.81 11.07
N LYS A 187 -18.64 -29.07 11.49
CA LYS A 187 -19.55 -30.16 11.11
C LYS A 187 -21.00 -29.92 11.55
N ASP A 188 -21.18 -29.35 12.74
CA ASP A 188 -22.50 -29.12 13.32
C ASP A 188 -23.14 -27.91 12.64
N LEU A 189 -22.37 -26.85 12.41
CA LEU A 189 -22.82 -25.66 11.71
C LEU A 189 -23.16 -25.97 10.25
N PHE A 190 -22.32 -26.71 9.54
CA PHE A 190 -22.56 -27.12 8.16
C PHE A 190 -23.88 -27.91 8.03
N SER A 191 -24.17 -28.79 8.98
CA SER A 191 -25.39 -29.61 8.96
C SER A 191 -26.65 -28.77 9.16
N VAL A 192 -26.58 -27.70 9.98
CA VAL A 192 -27.68 -26.74 10.18
C VAL A 192 -27.88 -25.89 8.93
N PHE A 193 -26.80 -25.32 8.39
CA PHE A 193 -26.89 -24.48 7.19
C PHE A 193 -27.32 -25.29 5.96
N ALA A 194 -26.96 -26.57 5.88
CA ALA A 194 -27.37 -27.49 4.82
C ALA A 194 -28.89 -27.76 4.79
N ASP A 195 -29.65 -27.37 5.81
CA ASP A 195 -31.10 -27.60 5.85
C ASP A 195 -31.82 -26.80 4.74
N PRO A 196 -32.55 -27.46 3.83
CA PRO A 196 -33.30 -26.77 2.79
C PRO A 196 -34.36 -25.81 3.32
N ALA A 197 -34.84 -25.95 4.56
CA ALA A 197 -35.77 -25.01 5.19
C ALA A 197 -35.16 -23.60 5.41
N MET A 198 -33.83 -23.48 5.42
CA MET A 198 -33.13 -22.19 5.50
C MET A 198 -33.07 -21.44 4.17
N LEU A 199 -33.47 -22.05 3.05
CA LEU A 199 -33.38 -21.45 1.72
C LEU A 199 -34.69 -20.82 1.19
N ASP A 200 -35.80 -20.96 1.93
CA ASP A 200 -37.15 -20.53 1.50
C ASP A 200 -37.49 -19.07 1.89
N THR A 201 -36.52 -18.27 2.36
CA THR A 201 -36.67 -16.82 2.67
C THR A 201 -35.98 -15.94 1.63
#